data_AF-A0A453SYY9-F1
#
_entry.id   AF-A0A453SYY9-F1
#
_cell.length_a   1.000
_cell.length_b   1.000
_cell.length_c   1.000
_cell.angle_alpha   90.00
_cell.angle_beta   90.00
_cell.angle_gamma   90.00
#
_symmetry.space_group_name_H-M   'P 1'
#
loop_
_entity.id
_entity.type
_entity.pdbx_description
1 polymer ?
#
loop_
_entity_poly.entity_id
_entity_poly.type
_entity_poly.pdbx_seq_one_letter_code
_entity_poly.pdbx_strand_id
1 'polypeptide(L)' 'VCRFRNITTVFSHSQTMVVCPGWETVLCRPTGGKARLTEGCSFCRKGNKG' A
#
# COMPACT_ATOMS: atom_id res chain seq x y z
N VAL A 1 -1.01 1.86 -11.20
CA VAL A 1 -1.13 2.88 -10.14
C VAL A 1 0.24 3.09 -9.50
N CYS A 2 0.73 4.34 -9.52
CA CYS A 2 2.16 4.73 -9.46
C CYS A 2 3.05 4.09 -10.54
N ARG A 3 3.44 4.87 -11.54
CA ARG A 3 4.27 4.47 -12.70
C ARG A 3 5.79 4.40 -12.44
N PHE A 4 6.23 4.70 -11.22
CA PHE A 4 7.62 4.95 -10.78
C PHE A 4 7.81 3.94 -9.67
N ARG A 5 9.01 3.40 -9.66
CA ARG A 5 9.42 2.32 -8.80
C ARG A 5 9.73 2.81 -7.38
N ASN A 6 8.75 3.44 -6.72
CA ASN A 6 8.80 3.77 -5.30
C ASN A 6 8.09 2.68 -4.51
N ILE A 7 8.87 1.90 -3.73
CA ILE A 7 8.35 0.81 -2.90
C ILE A 7 7.96 1.40 -1.54
N THR A 8 6.67 1.66 -1.33
CA THR A 8 6.15 2.05 -0.02
C THR A 8 5.83 0.80 0.81
N THR A 9 6.46 0.65 1.97
CA THR A 9 6.09 -0.40 2.91
C THR A 9 4.83 -0.01 3.66
N VAL A 10 3.82 -0.89 3.61
CA VAL A 10 2.52 -0.68 4.25
C VAL A 10 2.20 -1.86 5.14
N PHE A 11 1.59 -1.59 6.30
CA PHE A 11 1.06 -2.66 7.15
C PHE A 11 -0.22 -3.23 6.56
N SER A 12 -0.40 -4.54 6.70
CA SER A 12 -1.60 -5.24 6.24
C SER A 12 -2.85 -4.78 6.97
N HIS A 13 -2.77 -4.31 8.22
CA HIS A 13 -3.87 -3.77 9.02
C HIS A 13 -3.73 -2.26 9.24
N SER A 14 -3.41 -1.51 8.18
CA SER A 14 -3.38 -0.04 8.24
C SER A 14 -4.79 0.53 8.48
N GLN A 15 -4.90 1.45 9.43
CA GLN A 15 -6.12 2.22 9.70
C GLN A 15 -6.21 3.52 8.90
N THR A 16 -5.11 3.93 8.26
CA THR A 16 -5.05 5.13 7.43
C THR A 16 -4.99 4.78 5.95
N MET A 17 -5.55 5.67 5.13
CA MET A 17 -5.42 5.61 3.68
C MET A 17 -3.98 5.94 3.30
N VAL A 18 -3.37 5.08 2.48
CA VAL A 18 -1.97 5.25 2.09
C VAL A 18 -1.91 5.74 0.66
N VAL A 19 -1.21 6.84 0.47
CA VAL A 19 -1.06 7.56 -0.78
C VAL A 19 0.38 7.49 -1.23
N CYS A 20 0.59 7.43 -2.54
CA CYS A 20 1.91 7.40 -3.13
C CYS A 20 2.51 8.82 -3.15
N PRO A 21 3.65 9.06 -2.48
CA PRO A 21 4.32 10.36 -2.51
C PRO A 21 4.89 10.58 -3.92
N GLY A 22 4.22 11.42 -4.71
CA GLY A 22 4.64 11.77 -6.08
C GLY A 22 3.54 11.69 -7.14
N TRP A 23 2.42 11.02 -6.87
CA TRP A 23 1.28 10.96 -7.82
C TRP A 23 -0.09 11.05 -7.17
N GLU A 24 -0.14 11.38 -5.88
CA GLU A 24 -1.38 11.61 -5.11
C GLU A 24 -2.42 10.48 -5.31
N THR A 25 -1.93 9.28 -5.66
CA THR A 25 -2.75 8.14 -5.98
C THR A 25 -2.84 7.24 -4.76
N VAL A 26 -4.05 6.85 -4.41
CA VAL A 26 -4.30 5.92 -3.30
C VAL A 26 -3.71 4.55 -3.64
N LEU A 27 -2.82 4.05 -2.79
CA LEU A 27 -2.22 2.72 -2.89
C LEU A 27 -3.08 1.67 -2.18
N CYS A 28 -3.60 2.01 -0.99
CA CYS A 28 -4.50 1.14 -0.25
C CYS A 28 -5.52 1.92 0.58
N ARG A 29 -6.68 1.29 0.79
CA ARG A 29 -7.76 1.79 1.64
C ARG A 29 -7.84 0.96 2.92
N PRO A 30 -7.95 1.61 4.09
CA PRO A 30 -8.17 0.90 5.34
C PRO A 30 -9.53 0.20 5.30
N THR A 31 -9.59 -0.97 5.93
CA THR A 31 -10.83 -1.69 6.17
C THR A 31 -10.79 -2.23 7.61
N GLY A 32 -11.88 -2.81 8.10
CA GLY A 32 -11.89 -3.47 9.42
C GLY A 32 -10.96 -4.72 9.49
N GLY A 33 -10.35 -5.13 8.39
CA GLY A 33 -9.42 -6.25 8.33
C GLY A 33 -8.17 -5.88 7.54
N LYS A 34 -7.85 -6.69 6.51
CA LYS A 34 -6.70 -6.41 5.63
C LYS A 34 -7.00 -5.17 4.77
N ALA A 35 -6.03 -4.26 4.71
CA ALA A 35 -6.07 -3.10 3.84
C ALA A 35 -6.29 -3.54 2.39
N ARG A 36 -7.22 -2.89 1.70
CA ARG A 36 -7.57 -3.20 0.32
C ARG A 36 -6.67 -2.40 -0.61
N LEU A 37 -5.83 -3.08 -1.40
CA LEU A 37 -4.98 -2.43 -2.39
C LEU A 37 -5.82 -1.91 -3.57
N THR A 38 -5.37 -0.81 -4.17
CA THR A 38 -5.96 -0.30 -5.41
C THR A 38 -5.64 -1.25 -6.57
N GLU A 39 -6.58 -1.40 -7.50
CA GLU A 39 -6.39 -2.25 -8.67
C GLU A 39 -5.19 -1.77 -9.51
N GLY A 40 -4.36 -2.72 -9.95
CA GLY A 40 -3.12 -2.42 -10.67
C GLY A 40 -1.93 -2.01 -9.79
N CYS A 41 -2.02 -2.14 -8.45
CA CYS A 41 -0.87 -2.07 -7.54
C CYS A 41 -0.23 -3.46 -7.43
N SER A 42 1.07 -3.56 -7.71
CA SER A 42 1.86 -4.74 -7.37
C SER A 42 2.35 -4.65 -5.94
N PHE A 43 2.37 -5.76 -5.22
CA PHE A 43 2.87 -5.82 -3.85
C PHE A 43 3.77 -7.04 -3.63
N CYS A 44 4.74 -6.88 -2.73
CA CYS A 44 5.59 -7.96 -2.25
C CYS A 44 5.45 -8.01 -0.73
N ARG A 45 5.22 -9.19 -0.15
CA ARG A 45 5.19 -9.35 1.30
C ARG A 45 6.61 -9.23 1.85
N LYS A 46 6.85 -8.24 2.70
CA LYS A 46 8.10 -8.14 3.46
C LYS A 46 8.14 -9.27 4.49
N GLY A 47 9.25 -10.02 4.55
CA GLY A 47 9.45 -11.06 5.57
C GLY A 47 9.41 -10.45 6.97
N ASN A 48 8.94 -11.23 7.96
CA ASN A 48 8.99 -10.82 9.36
C ASN A 48 10.45 -10.58 9.73
N LYS A 49 10.78 -9.35 10.12
CA LYS A 49 11.99 -9.09 10.89
C LYS A 49 11.64 -9.42 12.33
N GLY A 50 11.85 -10.69 12.71
CA GLY A 50 11.87 -11.10 14.11
C GLY A 50 13.07 -10.49 14.80
#